data_AF-A0A915Z889-F1
#
_entry.id   AF-A0A915Z889-F1
#
_cell.length_a   1.000
_cell.length_b   1.000
_cell.length_c   1.000
_cell.angle_alpha   90.00
_cell.angle_beta   90.00
_cell.angle_gamma   90.00
#
_symmetry.space_group_name_H-M   'P 1'
#
loop_
_entity.id
_entity.type
_entity.pdbx_description
1 polymer ?
#
loop_
_entity_poly.entity_id
_entity_poly.type
_entity_poly.pdbx_seq_one_letter_code
_entity_poly.pdbx_strand_id
1 'polypeptide(L)'
;MELVNLQQNSTLQNEEFTKKVSTLQIQITNLQSEKQALDSKVTEQLKQSSQFNQEKNNLQNKLVQAETIIQELKSQQDQFKNQLNQFQIGYKQIEEENFKLEKIAETYYQSSQNELVNLQQRNSQFKNQLIQTEEEKLKLENELFDLQQRNFKFDQNNQNPRLKLAKQIKEFAKKENILQTQIIDLQNEKQNLAGNLTEQLEQNKLINQQVQDQIGQLKQEETKLQEKLSQIEANIQELKSHKESLIEQKEQLENRLNQFQVNYEQIEQEKIGLYNMVEGLSQEQKQTIKLKIKLEKEIAQLKQKLIIEKQIKMQLTQALQIKVDKINELEKRLINLDQERIKKLQDKRKELSEIEKKILNKLTSGRNTKEIHKEEVKQKEMNELQQELSRTTASYNVNRKKQVFNQVNNFLKVKDDFLTLRKEAIKKLQNCCNHLESTINKERNTIGSNRDMKTSKLTDKYTKEFQSILAKYNDGLLELNKNYYSLKKIVQENKELEVSLIIENILKLNSFNLDKYKIFKFATNSQEGTRIQLNSNMMEEDINLLRKNLNELKLELNQEKKELKNLATV
;
A
#
# COMPACT_ATOMS: atom_id res chain seq x y z
N MET A 1 -170.53 -230.15 -116.38
CA MET A 1 -169.08 -230.03 -116.14
C MET A 1 -168.90 -228.93 -115.08
N GLU A 2 -168.31 -229.06 -113.91
CA GLU A 2 -168.10 -230.23 -113.03
C GLU A 2 -167.81 -229.74 -111.59
N LEU A 3 -168.85 -229.78 -110.76
CA LEU A 3 -168.88 -229.94 -109.30
C LEU A 3 -167.96 -229.15 -108.36
N VAL A 4 -166.66 -229.34 -108.41
CA VAL A 4 -165.99 -229.77 -107.18
C VAL A 4 -165.75 -228.66 -106.15
N ASN A 5 -165.19 -227.52 -106.55
CA ASN A 5 -164.40 -226.72 -105.61
C ASN A 5 -165.20 -225.83 -104.58
N LEU A 6 -166.54 -226.02 -104.39
CA LEU A 6 -167.39 -225.41 -103.31
C LEU A 6 -166.97 -225.80 -101.86
N GLN A 7 -166.24 -226.92 -101.65
CA GLN A 7 -165.80 -227.39 -100.32
C GLN A 7 -164.50 -226.69 -99.72
N GLN A 8 -163.72 -225.78 -100.40
CA GLN A 8 -162.37 -225.24 -99.96
C GLN A 8 -162.34 -223.89 -99.18
N ASN A 9 -163.47 -223.16 -99.10
CA ASN A 9 -163.49 -221.76 -98.61
C ASN A 9 -163.78 -221.59 -97.09
N SER A 10 -164.69 -222.37 -96.49
CA SER A 10 -165.18 -222.10 -95.12
C SER A 10 -164.23 -222.48 -93.97
N THR A 11 -163.19 -223.32 -94.16
CA THR A 11 -162.32 -223.84 -93.08
C THR A 11 -161.18 -222.87 -92.56
N LEU A 12 -160.60 -221.87 -93.34
CA LEU A 12 -159.54 -220.85 -92.96
C LEU A 12 -160.04 -219.74 -91.99
N GLN A 13 -161.39 -219.54 -91.93
CA GLN A 13 -162.05 -218.50 -91.11
C GLN A 13 -162.29 -218.93 -89.64
N ASN A 14 -162.59 -220.21 -89.37
CA ASN A 14 -162.79 -220.74 -87.99
C ASN A 14 -161.45 -220.89 -87.21
N GLU A 15 -160.30 -220.90 -87.91
CA GLU A 15 -159.00 -221.27 -87.34
C GLU A 15 -158.33 -220.15 -86.53
N GLU A 16 -158.23 -218.95 -87.08
CA GLU A 16 -157.65 -217.81 -86.41
C GLU A 16 -158.41 -217.40 -85.10
N PHE A 17 -159.77 -217.53 -85.02
CA PHE A 17 -160.61 -217.29 -83.79
C PHE A 17 -160.24 -218.32 -82.68
N THR A 18 -159.88 -219.56 -83.07
CA THR A 18 -159.35 -220.62 -82.16
C THR A 18 -157.90 -220.31 -81.69
N LYS A 19 -157.04 -219.63 -82.51
CA LYS A 19 -155.72 -219.03 -82.12
C LYS A 19 -155.87 -217.84 -81.15
N LYS A 20 -156.92 -217.01 -81.30
CA LYS A 20 -157.19 -215.84 -80.40
C LYS A 20 -157.63 -216.22 -78.99
N VAL A 21 -158.57 -217.17 -78.82
CA VAL A 21 -159.06 -217.61 -77.49
C VAL A 21 -157.95 -218.29 -76.69
N SER A 22 -157.11 -219.07 -77.37
CA SER A 22 -155.96 -219.75 -76.76
C SER A 22 -154.91 -218.78 -76.21
N THR A 23 -154.51 -217.72 -76.93
CA THR A 23 -153.55 -216.71 -76.44
C THR A 23 -154.08 -215.91 -75.22
N LEU A 24 -155.40 -215.61 -75.11
CA LEU A 24 -156.03 -214.93 -73.94
C LEU A 24 -156.10 -215.82 -72.68
N GLN A 25 -156.40 -217.14 -72.83
CA GLN A 25 -156.41 -218.09 -71.70
C GLN A 25 -154.98 -218.28 -71.11
N ILE A 26 -153.92 -218.18 -71.94
CA ILE A 26 -152.49 -218.12 -71.53
C ILE A 26 -152.17 -216.81 -70.77
N GLN A 27 -152.82 -215.69 -71.12
CA GLN A 27 -152.64 -214.42 -70.40
C GLN A 27 -153.26 -214.41 -69.00
N ILE A 28 -154.47 -214.94 -68.84
CA ILE A 28 -155.17 -214.95 -67.54
C ILE A 28 -154.40 -215.83 -66.51
N THR A 29 -153.83 -216.95 -66.94
CA THR A 29 -153.04 -217.85 -66.07
C THR A 29 -151.68 -217.25 -65.66
N ASN A 30 -151.01 -216.49 -66.55
CA ASN A 30 -149.77 -215.76 -66.23
C ASN A 30 -149.98 -214.69 -65.14
N LEU A 31 -151.09 -213.94 -65.18
CA LEU A 31 -151.38 -212.85 -64.21
C LEU A 31 -151.67 -213.36 -62.77
N GLN A 32 -152.31 -214.53 -62.60
CA GLN A 32 -152.55 -215.12 -61.27
C GLN A 32 -151.26 -215.60 -60.58
N SER A 33 -150.29 -216.09 -61.37
CA SER A 33 -148.97 -216.55 -60.91
C SER A 33 -148.09 -215.37 -60.46
N GLU A 34 -148.15 -214.25 -61.18
CA GLU A 34 -147.47 -213.01 -60.82
C GLU A 34 -147.99 -212.43 -59.49
N LYS A 35 -149.32 -212.44 -59.24
CA LYS A 35 -149.88 -211.93 -57.97
C LYS A 35 -149.39 -212.70 -56.73
N GLN A 36 -149.26 -214.04 -56.80
CA GLN A 36 -148.82 -214.89 -55.67
C GLN A 36 -147.31 -214.76 -55.36
N ALA A 37 -146.47 -214.46 -56.37
CA ALA A 37 -145.04 -214.13 -56.18
C ALA A 37 -144.83 -212.72 -55.59
N LEU A 38 -145.81 -211.83 -55.75
CA LEU A 38 -145.78 -210.47 -55.21
C LEU A 38 -145.91 -210.48 -53.67
N ASP A 39 -146.87 -211.23 -53.08
CA ASP A 39 -147.13 -211.27 -51.63
C ASP A 39 -145.94 -211.81 -50.80
N SER A 40 -145.25 -212.86 -51.27
CA SER A 40 -144.04 -213.40 -50.61
C SER A 40 -142.87 -212.40 -50.58
N LYS A 41 -142.71 -211.56 -51.63
CA LYS A 41 -141.62 -210.56 -51.79
C LYS A 41 -141.78 -209.35 -50.84
N VAL A 42 -143.01 -209.00 -50.49
CA VAL A 42 -143.32 -207.88 -49.58
C VAL A 42 -142.88 -208.18 -48.13
N THR A 43 -143.02 -209.44 -47.68
CA THR A 43 -142.65 -209.85 -46.31
C THR A 43 -141.13 -209.78 -46.05
N GLU A 44 -140.29 -210.05 -47.06
CA GLU A 44 -138.82 -209.95 -46.97
C GLU A 44 -138.34 -208.47 -47.00
N GLN A 45 -138.99 -207.61 -47.80
CA GLN A 45 -138.68 -206.18 -47.91
C GLN A 45 -138.83 -205.42 -46.59
N LEU A 46 -139.85 -205.75 -45.78
CA LEU A 46 -140.06 -205.10 -44.48
C LEU A 46 -138.92 -205.40 -43.49
N LYS A 47 -138.32 -206.60 -43.51
CA LYS A 47 -137.17 -206.98 -42.66
C LYS A 47 -135.89 -206.19 -43.00
N GLN A 48 -135.62 -205.90 -44.29
CA GLN A 48 -134.49 -205.04 -44.75
C GLN A 48 -134.66 -203.56 -44.39
N SER A 49 -135.91 -203.05 -44.42
CA SER A 49 -136.20 -201.63 -44.16
C SER A 49 -135.79 -201.18 -42.74
N SER A 50 -135.88 -202.07 -41.74
CA SER A 50 -135.43 -201.83 -40.36
C SER A 50 -133.91 -201.66 -40.25
N GLN A 51 -133.12 -202.46 -40.96
CA GLN A 51 -131.66 -202.43 -40.90
C GLN A 51 -131.11 -201.19 -41.64
N PHE A 52 -131.75 -200.79 -42.75
CA PHE A 52 -131.39 -199.62 -43.56
C PHE A 52 -131.54 -198.27 -42.80
N ASN A 53 -132.51 -198.16 -41.89
CA ASN A 53 -132.71 -196.93 -41.13
C ASN A 53 -131.60 -196.68 -40.09
N GLN A 54 -130.98 -197.74 -39.53
CA GLN A 54 -129.88 -197.60 -38.57
C GLN A 54 -128.59 -197.11 -39.24
N GLU A 55 -128.30 -197.54 -40.49
CA GLU A 55 -127.18 -197.03 -41.30
C GLU A 55 -127.41 -195.59 -41.81
N LYS A 56 -128.63 -195.24 -42.22
CA LYS A 56 -128.97 -193.90 -42.73
C LYS A 56 -128.60 -192.78 -41.76
N ASN A 57 -128.87 -192.94 -40.46
CA ASN A 57 -128.57 -191.92 -39.45
C ASN A 57 -127.06 -191.71 -39.24
N ASN A 58 -126.24 -192.76 -39.36
CA ASN A 58 -124.79 -192.64 -39.22
C ASN A 58 -124.14 -191.92 -40.42
N LEU A 59 -124.66 -192.15 -41.63
CA LEU A 59 -124.19 -191.46 -42.84
C LEU A 59 -124.56 -189.98 -42.86
N GLN A 60 -125.73 -189.60 -42.33
CA GLN A 60 -126.16 -188.20 -42.28
C GLN A 60 -125.19 -187.33 -41.45
N ASN A 61 -124.69 -187.83 -40.32
CA ASN A 61 -123.71 -187.10 -39.48
C ASN A 61 -122.36 -186.90 -40.19
N LYS A 62 -121.92 -187.86 -41.01
CA LYS A 62 -120.69 -187.70 -41.81
C LYS A 62 -120.85 -186.66 -42.94
N LEU A 63 -122.07 -186.51 -43.49
CA LEU A 63 -122.34 -185.56 -44.58
C LEU A 63 -122.24 -184.09 -44.12
N VAL A 64 -122.79 -183.77 -42.94
CA VAL A 64 -122.78 -182.39 -42.40
C VAL A 64 -121.34 -181.89 -42.14
N GLN A 65 -120.45 -182.80 -41.72
CA GLN A 65 -119.05 -182.46 -41.47
C GLN A 65 -118.27 -182.17 -42.77
N ALA A 66 -118.62 -182.85 -43.88
CA ALA A 66 -117.99 -182.63 -45.18
C ALA A 66 -118.42 -181.32 -45.85
N GLU A 67 -119.70 -180.94 -45.76
CA GLU A 67 -120.21 -179.69 -46.34
C GLU A 67 -119.57 -178.44 -45.71
N THR A 68 -119.21 -178.51 -44.42
CA THR A 68 -118.57 -177.40 -43.70
C THR A 68 -117.15 -177.13 -44.24
N ILE A 69 -116.37 -178.18 -44.51
CA ILE A 69 -114.99 -178.07 -45.01
C ILE A 69 -114.97 -177.51 -46.45
N ILE A 70 -115.96 -177.85 -47.27
CA ILE A 70 -116.02 -177.43 -48.68
C ILE A 70 -116.29 -175.91 -48.82
N GLN A 71 -117.11 -175.33 -47.93
CA GLN A 71 -117.41 -173.88 -47.95
C GLN A 71 -116.17 -173.02 -47.65
N GLU A 72 -115.33 -173.47 -46.71
CA GLU A 72 -114.13 -172.73 -46.27
C GLU A 72 -113.06 -172.64 -47.38
N LEU A 73 -112.87 -173.73 -48.14
CA LEU A 73 -111.96 -173.74 -49.29
C LEU A 73 -112.40 -172.82 -50.43
N LYS A 74 -113.72 -172.65 -50.62
CA LYS A 74 -114.27 -171.81 -51.71
C LYS A 74 -114.02 -170.32 -51.45
N SER A 75 -114.08 -169.88 -50.20
CA SER A 75 -113.79 -168.51 -49.82
C SER A 75 -112.32 -168.11 -50.04
N GLN A 76 -111.38 -169.05 -49.85
CA GLN A 76 -109.94 -168.79 -50.08
C GLN A 76 -109.61 -168.63 -51.58
N GLN A 77 -110.31 -169.35 -52.45
CA GLN A 77 -110.08 -169.29 -53.89
C GLN A 77 -110.43 -167.92 -54.51
N ASP A 78 -111.53 -167.30 -54.09
CA ASP A 78 -111.98 -166.01 -54.64
C ASP A 78 -111.05 -164.85 -54.26
N GLN A 79 -110.37 -164.95 -53.12
CA GLN A 79 -109.46 -163.91 -52.63
C GLN A 79 -108.19 -163.78 -53.50
N PHE A 80 -107.63 -164.90 -53.97
CA PHE A 80 -106.44 -164.88 -54.83
C PHE A 80 -106.71 -164.31 -56.22
N LYS A 81 -107.93 -164.52 -56.75
CA LYS A 81 -108.28 -164.09 -58.11
C LYS A 81 -108.29 -162.56 -58.26
N ASN A 82 -108.72 -161.83 -57.22
CA ASN A 82 -108.77 -160.37 -57.24
C ASN A 82 -107.38 -159.70 -57.19
N GLN A 83 -106.40 -160.33 -56.54
CA GLN A 83 -105.03 -159.79 -56.45
C GLN A 83 -104.32 -159.78 -57.81
N LEU A 84 -104.59 -160.76 -58.69
CA LEU A 84 -103.94 -160.87 -59.98
C LEU A 84 -104.31 -159.74 -60.96
N ASN A 85 -105.58 -159.31 -60.95
CA ASN A 85 -106.07 -158.27 -61.87
C ASN A 85 -105.48 -156.88 -61.59
N GLN A 86 -105.13 -156.57 -60.34
CA GLN A 86 -104.52 -155.29 -59.96
C GLN A 86 -103.12 -155.10 -60.58
N PHE A 87 -102.31 -156.17 -60.64
CA PHE A 87 -100.95 -156.09 -61.17
C PHE A 87 -100.88 -155.79 -62.67
N GLN A 88 -101.85 -156.26 -63.47
CA GLN A 88 -101.83 -156.04 -64.92
C GLN A 88 -102.08 -154.58 -65.32
N ILE A 89 -102.83 -153.81 -64.53
CA ILE A 89 -103.13 -152.41 -64.83
C ILE A 89 -101.89 -151.52 -64.64
N GLY A 90 -101.07 -151.79 -63.61
CA GLY A 90 -99.88 -150.98 -63.31
C GLY A 90 -98.79 -151.03 -64.38
N TYR A 91 -98.62 -152.16 -65.07
CA TYR A 91 -97.54 -152.33 -66.04
C TYR A 91 -97.70 -151.44 -67.29
N LYS A 92 -98.95 -151.18 -67.72
CA LYS A 92 -99.21 -150.37 -68.92
C LYS A 92 -98.89 -148.89 -68.77
N GLN A 93 -99.00 -148.32 -67.55
CA GLN A 93 -98.75 -146.89 -67.33
C GLN A 93 -97.26 -146.53 -67.40
N ILE A 94 -96.37 -147.44 -66.99
CA ILE A 94 -94.92 -147.22 -66.98
C ILE A 94 -94.35 -147.10 -68.40
N GLU A 95 -94.90 -147.85 -69.35
CA GLU A 95 -94.39 -147.89 -70.73
C GLU A 95 -94.59 -146.55 -71.47
N GLU A 96 -95.71 -145.84 -71.21
CA GLU A 96 -95.97 -144.52 -71.80
C GLU A 96 -95.07 -143.41 -71.25
N GLU A 97 -94.66 -143.48 -69.97
CA GLU A 97 -93.79 -142.47 -69.37
C GLU A 97 -92.38 -142.49 -69.94
N ASN A 98 -91.83 -143.68 -70.20
CA ASN A 98 -90.48 -143.83 -70.75
C ASN A 98 -90.32 -143.20 -72.14
N PHE A 99 -91.34 -143.28 -73.00
CA PHE A 99 -91.28 -142.72 -74.35
C PHE A 99 -91.16 -141.19 -74.36
N LYS A 100 -91.71 -140.50 -73.35
CA LYS A 100 -91.62 -139.03 -73.25
C LYS A 100 -90.22 -138.56 -72.83
N LEU A 101 -89.54 -139.32 -71.97
CA LEU A 101 -88.20 -138.99 -71.48
C LEU A 101 -87.15 -139.05 -72.61
N GLU A 102 -87.29 -139.99 -73.53
CA GLU A 102 -86.35 -140.16 -74.66
C GLU A 102 -86.31 -138.92 -75.57
N LYS A 103 -87.46 -138.28 -75.84
CA LYS A 103 -87.54 -137.05 -76.64
C LYS A 103 -86.85 -135.84 -76.01
N ILE A 104 -86.86 -135.74 -74.67
CA ILE A 104 -86.21 -134.64 -73.95
C ILE A 104 -84.69 -134.76 -74.04
N ALA A 105 -84.16 -135.98 -73.92
CA ALA A 105 -82.72 -136.23 -73.96
C ALA A 105 -82.08 -135.83 -75.30
N GLU A 106 -82.75 -136.11 -76.42
CA GLU A 106 -82.25 -135.79 -77.77
C GLU A 106 -82.11 -134.28 -78.01
N THR A 107 -83.03 -133.48 -77.45
CA THR A 107 -83.01 -132.02 -77.60
C THR A 107 -81.83 -131.38 -76.84
N TYR A 108 -81.53 -131.88 -75.64
CA TYR A 108 -80.39 -131.39 -74.84
C TYR A 108 -79.04 -131.67 -75.52
N TYR A 109 -78.89 -132.84 -76.15
CA TYR A 109 -77.64 -133.22 -76.82
C TYR A 109 -77.26 -132.27 -77.97
N GLN A 110 -78.22 -131.87 -78.79
CA GLN A 110 -77.99 -130.97 -79.92
C GLN A 110 -77.54 -129.57 -79.48
N SER A 111 -78.12 -129.05 -78.38
CA SER A 111 -77.77 -127.71 -77.88
C SER A 111 -76.32 -127.64 -77.37
N SER A 112 -75.82 -128.69 -76.73
CA SER A 112 -74.44 -128.77 -76.25
C SER A 112 -73.40 -128.75 -77.38
N GLN A 113 -73.69 -129.36 -78.54
CA GLN A 113 -72.74 -129.40 -79.66
C GLN A 113 -72.51 -128.01 -80.26
N ASN A 114 -73.56 -127.18 -80.36
CA ASN A 114 -73.43 -125.81 -80.88
C ASN A 114 -72.60 -124.91 -79.95
N GLU A 115 -72.69 -125.10 -78.63
CA GLU A 115 -71.92 -124.33 -77.66
C GLU A 115 -70.41 -124.61 -77.76
N LEU A 116 -70.04 -125.86 -78.06
CA LEU A 116 -68.64 -126.27 -78.23
C LEU A 116 -67.97 -125.56 -79.42
N VAL A 117 -68.68 -125.41 -80.55
CA VAL A 117 -68.15 -124.73 -81.75
C VAL A 117 -67.86 -123.25 -81.48
N ASN A 118 -68.76 -122.57 -80.77
CA ASN A 118 -68.58 -121.16 -80.41
C ASN A 118 -67.35 -120.94 -79.51
N LEU A 119 -67.09 -121.84 -78.56
CA LEU A 119 -65.92 -121.76 -77.69
C LEU A 119 -64.60 -121.95 -78.45
N GLN A 120 -64.56 -122.84 -79.44
CA GLN A 120 -63.36 -123.05 -80.28
C GLN A 120 -63.00 -121.80 -81.09
N GLN A 121 -64.00 -121.09 -81.62
CA GLN A 121 -63.77 -119.87 -82.40
C GLN A 121 -63.19 -118.73 -81.54
N ARG A 122 -63.68 -118.58 -80.30
CA ARG A 122 -63.17 -117.59 -79.34
C ARG A 122 -61.72 -117.85 -78.93
N ASN A 123 -61.34 -119.13 -78.75
CA ASN A 123 -59.96 -119.52 -78.44
C ASN A 123 -58.98 -119.15 -79.56
N SER A 124 -59.40 -119.26 -80.82
CA SER A 124 -58.56 -118.87 -81.97
C SER A 124 -58.26 -117.37 -81.98
N GLN A 125 -59.23 -116.52 -81.62
CA GLN A 125 -59.04 -115.07 -81.54
C GLN A 125 -58.05 -114.67 -80.43
N PHE A 126 -58.16 -115.27 -79.24
CA PHE A 126 -57.23 -114.99 -78.14
C PHE A 126 -55.79 -115.38 -78.49
N LYS A 127 -55.59 -116.49 -79.21
CA LYS A 127 -54.26 -116.92 -79.64
C LYS A 127 -53.56 -115.89 -80.52
N ASN A 128 -54.29 -115.23 -81.41
CA ASN A 128 -53.73 -114.19 -82.29
C ASN A 128 -53.35 -112.90 -81.54
N GLN A 129 -54.12 -112.50 -80.52
CA GLN A 129 -53.79 -111.33 -79.69
C GLN A 129 -52.51 -111.56 -78.86
N LEU A 130 -52.29 -112.79 -78.38
CA LEU A 130 -51.11 -113.14 -77.62
C LEU A 130 -49.81 -112.98 -78.44
N ILE A 131 -49.83 -113.43 -79.70
CA ILE A 131 -48.69 -113.34 -80.62
C ILE A 131 -48.29 -111.88 -80.88
N GLN A 132 -49.26 -110.99 -81.13
CA GLN A 132 -48.98 -109.55 -81.31
C GLN A 132 -48.30 -108.92 -80.10
N THR A 133 -48.71 -109.31 -78.89
CA THR A 133 -48.13 -108.77 -77.65
C THR A 133 -46.68 -109.22 -77.46
N GLU A 134 -46.35 -110.46 -77.83
CA GLU A 134 -44.98 -110.97 -77.76
C GLU A 134 -44.04 -110.27 -78.76
N GLU A 135 -44.52 -109.97 -79.98
CA GLU A 135 -43.74 -109.24 -80.98
C GLU A 135 -43.40 -107.81 -80.53
N GLU A 136 -44.36 -107.10 -79.92
CA GLU A 136 -44.12 -105.75 -79.37
C GLU A 136 -43.11 -105.76 -78.21
N LYS A 137 -43.19 -106.76 -77.33
CA LYS A 137 -42.23 -106.91 -76.22
C LYS A 137 -40.80 -107.09 -76.73
N LEU A 138 -40.60 -107.94 -77.74
CA LEU A 138 -39.27 -108.19 -78.29
C LEU A 138 -38.65 -106.93 -78.91
N LYS A 139 -39.48 -106.08 -79.53
CA LYS A 139 -39.05 -104.80 -80.11
C LYS A 139 -38.55 -103.82 -79.04
N LEU A 140 -39.26 -103.73 -77.92
CA LEU A 140 -38.88 -102.88 -76.78
C LEU A 140 -37.60 -103.36 -76.09
N GLU A 141 -37.40 -104.67 -75.94
CA GLU A 141 -36.16 -105.22 -75.37
C GLU A 141 -34.92 -104.85 -76.21
N ASN A 142 -35.06 -104.85 -77.54
CA ASN A 142 -33.97 -104.45 -78.45
C ASN A 142 -33.64 -102.94 -78.34
N GLU A 143 -34.65 -102.05 -78.27
CA GLU A 143 -34.40 -100.61 -78.08
C GLU A 143 -33.71 -100.32 -76.74
N LEU A 144 -34.07 -101.03 -75.68
CA LEU A 144 -33.43 -100.88 -74.37
C LEU A 144 -31.95 -101.26 -74.41
N PHE A 145 -31.62 -102.35 -75.11
CA PHE A 145 -30.23 -102.80 -75.28
C PHE A 145 -29.37 -101.74 -76.00
N ASP A 146 -29.89 -101.17 -77.10
CA ASP A 146 -29.20 -100.12 -77.85
C ASP A 146 -28.97 -98.85 -77.01
N LEU A 147 -29.96 -98.45 -76.21
CA LEU A 147 -29.84 -97.31 -75.30
C LEU A 147 -28.78 -97.54 -74.21
N GLN A 148 -28.73 -98.74 -73.63
CA GLN A 148 -27.71 -99.09 -72.63
C GLN A 148 -26.30 -99.03 -73.21
N GLN A 149 -26.09 -99.56 -74.42
CA GLN A 149 -24.79 -99.48 -75.12
C GLN A 149 -24.38 -98.04 -75.42
N ARG A 150 -25.32 -97.19 -75.85
CA ARG A 150 -25.05 -95.77 -76.11
C ARG A 150 -24.65 -95.02 -74.84
N ASN A 151 -25.30 -95.33 -73.72
CA ASN A 151 -25.01 -94.70 -72.43
C ASN A 151 -23.62 -95.12 -71.89
N PHE A 152 -23.26 -96.40 -72.02
CA PHE A 152 -21.92 -96.88 -71.67
C PHE A 152 -20.81 -96.17 -72.47
N LYS A 153 -21.03 -95.98 -73.78
CA LYS A 153 -20.07 -95.27 -74.64
C LYS A 153 -19.97 -93.77 -74.31
N PHE A 154 -21.07 -93.14 -73.89
CA PHE A 154 -21.08 -91.75 -73.41
C PHE A 154 -20.29 -91.59 -72.11
N ASP A 155 -20.46 -92.50 -71.15
CA ASP A 155 -19.71 -92.48 -69.89
C ASP A 155 -18.21 -92.67 -70.12
N GLN A 156 -17.81 -93.57 -71.03
CA GLN A 156 -16.40 -93.73 -71.40
C GLN A 156 -15.81 -92.46 -72.03
N ASN A 157 -16.54 -91.81 -72.96
CA ASN A 157 -16.08 -90.58 -73.59
C ASN A 157 -15.92 -89.42 -72.59
N ASN A 158 -16.72 -89.38 -71.52
CA ASN A 158 -16.67 -88.34 -70.50
C ASN A 158 -15.61 -88.54 -69.41
N GLN A 159 -14.97 -89.70 -69.32
CA GLN A 159 -13.91 -89.96 -68.33
C GLN A 159 -12.67 -89.08 -68.54
N ASN A 160 -12.21 -88.94 -69.79
CA ASN A 160 -10.97 -88.22 -70.09
C ASN A 160 -11.08 -86.69 -69.89
N PRO A 161 -12.17 -86.02 -70.33
CA PRO A 161 -12.42 -84.62 -69.97
C PRO A 161 -12.54 -84.40 -68.45
N ARG A 162 -13.24 -85.29 -67.71
CA ARG A 162 -13.35 -85.22 -66.24
C ARG A 162 -11.97 -85.28 -65.57
N LEU A 163 -11.08 -86.16 -66.04
CA LEU A 163 -9.71 -86.26 -65.52
C LEU A 163 -8.88 -85.01 -65.83
N LYS A 164 -9.01 -84.43 -67.03
CA LYS A 164 -8.34 -83.16 -67.39
C LYS A 164 -8.83 -82.00 -66.52
N LEU A 165 -10.14 -81.89 -66.31
CA LEU A 165 -10.73 -80.86 -65.45
C LEU A 165 -10.25 -81.02 -63.99
N ALA A 166 -10.23 -82.25 -63.46
CA ALA A 166 -9.76 -82.53 -62.11
C ALA A 166 -8.28 -82.14 -61.90
N LYS A 167 -7.42 -82.39 -62.90
CA LYS A 167 -6.02 -81.93 -62.88
C LYS A 167 -5.92 -80.41 -62.85
N GLN A 168 -6.70 -79.71 -63.68
CA GLN A 168 -6.73 -78.25 -63.71
C GLN A 168 -7.24 -77.66 -62.38
N ILE A 169 -8.31 -78.22 -61.81
CA ILE A 169 -8.82 -77.81 -60.49
C ILE A 169 -7.75 -77.96 -59.41
N LYS A 170 -6.98 -79.06 -59.42
CA LYS A 170 -5.87 -79.26 -58.48
C LYS A 170 -4.73 -78.25 -58.68
N GLU A 171 -4.43 -77.87 -59.92
CA GLU A 171 -3.44 -76.81 -60.19
C GLU A 171 -3.94 -75.42 -59.76
N PHE A 172 -5.21 -75.10 -60.01
CA PHE A 172 -5.80 -73.86 -59.54
C PHE A 172 -5.81 -73.78 -58.01
N ALA A 173 -6.21 -74.85 -57.31
CA ALA A 173 -6.16 -74.89 -55.85
C ALA A 173 -4.74 -74.70 -55.29
N LYS A 174 -3.71 -75.24 -55.97
CA LYS A 174 -2.31 -74.99 -55.58
C LYS A 174 -1.91 -73.53 -55.78
N LYS A 175 -2.26 -72.93 -56.92
CA LYS A 175 -1.98 -71.51 -57.21
C LYS A 175 -2.75 -70.58 -56.26
N GLU A 176 -3.99 -70.92 -55.96
CA GLU A 176 -4.83 -70.21 -55.00
C GLU A 176 -4.21 -70.25 -53.61
N ASN A 177 -3.77 -71.42 -53.13
CA ASN A 177 -3.06 -71.52 -51.85
C ASN A 177 -1.79 -70.67 -51.80
N ILE A 178 -0.98 -70.67 -52.88
CA ILE A 178 0.23 -69.82 -52.96
C ILE A 178 -0.15 -68.33 -52.89
N LEU A 179 -1.17 -67.91 -53.64
CA LEU A 179 -1.64 -66.53 -53.63
C LEU A 179 -2.22 -66.14 -52.27
N GLN A 180 -2.97 -67.03 -51.61
CA GLN A 180 -3.48 -66.79 -50.26
C GLN A 180 -2.34 -66.62 -49.25
N THR A 181 -1.30 -67.45 -49.30
CA THR A 181 -0.10 -67.26 -48.47
C THR A 181 0.56 -65.91 -48.74
N GLN A 182 0.77 -65.54 -50.01
CA GLN A 182 1.34 -64.24 -50.38
C GLN A 182 0.48 -63.06 -49.90
N ILE A 183 -0.85 -63.18 -49.96
CA ILE A 183 -1.77 -62.17 -49.43
C ILE A 183 -1.62 -62.04 -47.91
N ILE A 184 -1.52 -63.15 -47.18
CA ILE A 184 -1.31 -63.15 -45.73
C ILE A 184 0.03 -62.50 -45.39
N ASP A 185 1.11 -62.85 -46.10
CA ASP A 185 2.44 -62.27 -45.86
C ASP A 185 2.44 -60.75 -46.10
N LEU A 186 1.84 -60.28 -47.20
CA LEU A 186 1.70 -58.84 -47.49
C LEU A 186 0.79 -58.12 -46.48
N GLN A 187 -0.25 -58.78 -45.97
CA GLN A 187 -1.10 -58.22 -44.91
C GLN A 187 -0.31 -58.08 -43.60
N ASN A 188 0.50 -59.07 -43.25
CA ASN A 188 1.38 -59.03 -42.08
C ASN A 188 2.46 -57.95 -42.23
N GLU A 189 3.11 -57.84 -43.40
CA GLU A 189 4.05 -56.75 -43.69
C GLU A 189 3.39 -55.38 -43.57
N LYS A 190 2.18 -55.21 -44.12
CA LYS A 190 1.40 -53.98 -44.00
C LYS A 190 1.10 -53.64 -42.55
N GLN A 191 0.71 -54.62 -41.73
CA GLN A 191 0.45 -54.40 -40.30
C GLN A 191 1.73 -54.01 -39.54
N ASN A 192 2.85 -54.68 -39.81
CA ASN A 192 4.14 -54.37 -39.20
C ASN A 192 4.64 -52.96 -39.59
N LEU A 193 4.53 -52.60 -40.87
CA LEU A 193 4.84 -51.25 -41.35
C LEU A 193 3.96 -50.18 -40.68
N ALA A 194 2.66 -50.43 -40.57
CA ALA A 194 1.74 -49.52 -39.89
C ALA A 194 2.08 -49.36 -38.40
N GLY A 195 2.44 -50.46 -37.72
CA GLY A 195 2.93 -50.44 -36.33
C GLY A 195 4.19 -49.59 -36.19
N ASN A 196 5.22 -49.86 -37.01
CA ASN A 196 6.50 -49.13 -36.99
C ASN A 196 6.31 -47.63 -37.28
N LEU A 197 5.46 -47.27 -38.26
CA LEU A 197 5.14 -45.87 -38.57
C LEU A 197 4.41 -45.19 -37.41
N THR A 198 3.53 -45.90 -36.72
CA THR A 198 2.80 -45.37 -35.55
C THR A 198 3.76 -45.11 -34.39
N GLU A 199 4.68 -46.05 -34.09
CA GLU A 199 5.72 -45.86 -33.08
C GLU A 199 6.67 -44.70 -33.42
N GLN A 200 7.10 -44.58 -34.68
CA GLN A 200 7.92 -43.44 -35.13
C GLN A 200 7.18 -42.11 -34.99
N LEU A 201 5.88 -42.07 -35.30
CA LEU A 201 5.06 -40.87 -35.13
C LEU A 201 4.96 -40.45 -33.66
N GLU A 202 4.73 -41.40 -32.75
CA GLU A 202 4.69 -41.12 -31.31
C GLU A 202 6.06 -40.70 -30.77
N GLN A 203 7.15 -41.34 -31.20
CA GLN A 203 8.51 -40.92 -30.86
C GLN A 203 8.81 -39.49 -31.36
N ASN A 204 8.44 -39.17 -32.61
CA ASN A 204 8.64 -37.83 -33.17
C ASN A 204 7.81 -36.77 -32.43
N LYS A 205 6.58 -37.09 -32.01
CA LYS A 205 5.79 -36.18 -31.16
C LYS A 205 6.47 -35.93 -29.83
N LEU A 206 6.99 -36.99 -29.18
CA LEU A 206 7.68 -36.88 -27.91
C LEU A 206 8.97 -36.06 -28.03
N ILE A 207 9.78 -36.32 -29.07
CA ILE A 207 11.00 -35.56 -29.36
C ILE A 207 10.66 -34.09 -29.64
N ASN A 208 9.63 -33.82 -30.44
CA ASN A 208 9.20 -32.45 -30.71
C ASN A 208 8.74 -31.75 -29.43
N GLN A 209 8.01 -32.43 -28.55
CA GLN A 209 7.61 -31.86 -27.27
C GLN A 209 8.84 -31.52 -26.40
N GLN A 210 9.81 -32.43 -26.30
CA GLN A 210 11.06 -32.19 -25.57
C GLN A 210 11.85 -31.01 -26.14
N VAL A 211 11.94 -30.88 -27.47
CA VAL A 211 12.59 -29.75 -28.12
C VAL A 211 11.85 -28.44 -27.82
N GLN A 212 10.52 -28.43 -27.87
CA GLN A 212 9.74 -27.25 -27.51
C GLN A 212 9.94 -26.85 -26.04
N ASP A 213 9.98 -27.82 -25.12
CA ASP A 213 10.23 -27.57 -23.70
C ASP A 213 11.64 -26.97 -23.49
N GLN A 214 12.66 -27.50 -24.19
CA GLN A 214 14.02 -26.95 -24.17
C GLN A 214 14.08 -25.52 -24.73
N ILE A 215 13.40 -25.25 -25.85
CA ILE A 215 13.30 -23.89 -26.40
C ILE A 215 12.63 -22.95 -25.39
N GLY A 216 11.58 -23.42 -24.70
CA GLY A 216 10.91 -22.67 -23.64
C GLY A 216 11.85 -22.32 -22.47
N GLN A 217 12.65 -23.29 -22.02
CA GLN A 217 13.66 -23.09 -20.97
C GLN A 217 14.74 -22.09 -21.41
N LEU A 218 15.28 -22.25 -22.61
CA LEU A 218 16.31 -21.35 -23.16
C LEU A 218 15.79 -19.92 -23.30
N LYS A 219 14.55 -19.71 -23.75
CA LYS A 219 13.92 -18.37 -23.79
C LYS A 219 13.78 -17.75 -22.40
N GLN A 220 13.45 -18.55 -21.39
CA GLN A 220 13.40 -18.06 -20.00
C GLN A 220 14.79 -17.72 -19.46
N GLU A 221 15.83 -18.45 -19.86
CA GLU A 221 17.20 -18.16 -19.47
C GLU A 221 17.75 -16.91 -20.18
N GLU A 222 17.46 -16.77 -21.48
CA GLU A 222 17.75 -15.57 -22.28
C GLU A 222 17.14 -14.32 -21.63
N THR A 223 15.85 -14.35 -21.30
CA THR A 223 15.17 -13.22 -20.64
C THR A 223 15.78 -12.88 -19.28
N LYS A 224 16.09 -13.88 -18.43
CA LYS A 224 16.78 -13.66 -17.14
C LYS A 224 18.18 -13.07 -17.31
N LEU A 225 18.92 -13.51 -18.32
CA LEU A 225 20.25 -12.98 -18.63
C LEU A 225 20.15 -11.54 -19.14
N GLN A 226 19.14 -11.23 -19.96
CA GLN A 226 18.90 -9.90 -20.50
C GLN A 226 18.51 -8.91 -19.39
N GLU A 227 17.66 -9.32 -18.44
CA GLU A 227 17.36 -8.54 -17.23
C GLU A 227 18.62 -8.27 -16.40
N LYS A 228 19.45 -9.30 -16.16
CA LYS A 228 20.74 -9.13 -15.46
C LYS A 228 21.66 -8.17 -16.21
N LEU A 229 21.71 -8.25 -17.54
CA LEU A 229 22.53 -7.38 -18.37
C LEU A 229 22.08 -5.92 -18.25
N SER A 230 20.78 -5.66 -18.38
CA SER A 230 20.20 -4.32 -18.19
C SER A 230 20.46 -3.77 -16.78
N GLN A 231 20.37 -4.61 -15.75
CA GLN A 231 20.71 -4.20 -14.38
C GLN A 231 22.20 -3.85 -14.24
N ILE A 232 23.09 -4.64 -14.83
CA ILE A 232 24.54 -4.36 -14.82
C ILE A 232 24.84 -3.06 -15.56
N GLU A 233 24.20 -2.82 -16.71
CA GLU A 233 24.35 -1.56 -17.46
C GLU A 233 23.89 -0.34 -16.64
N ALA A 234 22.75 -0.44 -15.95
CA ALA A 234 22.28 0.61 -15.06
C ALA A 234 23.28 0.88 -13.93
N ASN A 235 23.79 -0.17 -13.28
CA ASN A 235 24.80 -0.06 -12.23
C ASN A 235 26.11 0.59 -12.75
N ILE A 236 26.55 0.25 -13.97
CA ILE A 236 27.73 0.87 -14.60
C ILE A 236 27.51 2.36 -14.83
N GLN A 237 26.32 2.78 -15.28
CA GLN A 237 26.02 4.19 -15.47
C GLN A 237 25.98 4.94 -14.14
N GLU A 238 25.38 4.36 -13.11
CA GLU A 238 25.37 4.95 -11.77
C GLU A 238 26.79 5.09 -11.21
N LEU A 239 27.65 4.07 -11.38
CA LEU A 239 29.07 4.13 -11.01
C LEU A 239 29.84 5.19 -11.80
N LYS A 240 29.53 5.38 -13.09
CA LYS A 240 30.11 6.48 -13.89
C LYS A 240 29.72 7.84 -13.31
N SER A 241 28.45 8.05 -13.00
CA SER A 241 27.97 9.29 -12.37
C SER A 241 28.63 9.54 -11.01
N HIS A 242 28.78 8.49 -10.19
CA HIS A 242 29.51 8.58 -8.92
C HIS A 242 30.99 8.93 -9.12
N LYS A 243 31.65 8.32 -10.11
CA LYS A 243 33.04 8.63 -10.45
C LYS A 243 33.19 10.09 -10.88
N GLU A 244 32.30 10.61 -11.71
CA GLU A 244 32.33 12.00 -12.17
C GLU A 244 32.17 12.96 -10.98
N SER A 245 31.22 12.68 -10.08
CA SER A 245 31.04 13.45 -8.85
C SER A 245 32.28 13.43 -7.95
N LEU A 246 32.95 12.28 -7.80
CA LEU A 246 34.19 12.17 -7.05
C LEU A 246 35.34 12.95 -7.68
N ILE A 247 35.43 12.99 -9.01
CA ILE A 247 36.42 13.81 -9.72
C ILE A 247 36.17 15.29 -9.44
N GLU A 248 34.92 15.73 -9.52
CA GLU A 248 34.55 17.13 -9.25
C GLU A 248 34.82 17.52 -7.79
N GLN A 249 34.51 16.65 -6.84
CA GLN A 249 34.86 16.85 -5.41
C GLN A 249 36.37 16.92 -5.19
N LYS A 250 37.15 16.06 -5.88
CA LYS A 250 38.62 16.09 -5.79
C LYS A 250 39.16 17.43 -6.30
N GLU A 251 38.68 17.91 -7.44
CA GLU A 251 39.11 19.18 -8.02
C GLU A 251 38.76 20.37 -7.11
N GLN A 252 37.56 20.37 -6.49
CA GLN A 252 37.20 21.36 -5.47
C GLN A 252 38.12 21.32 -4.24
N LEU A 253 38.51 20.13 -3.78
CA LEU A 253 39.44 19.97 -2.66
C LEU A 253 40.85 20.44 -3.01
N GLU A 254 41.37 20.11 -4.20
CA GLU A 254 42.66 20.62 -4.69
C GLU A 254 42.67 22.15 -4.76
N ASN A 255 41.60 22.76 -5.28
CA ASN A 255 41.45 24.22 -5.30
C ASN A 255 41.46 24.84 -3.89
N ARG A 256 40.73 24.25 -2.94
CA ARG A 256 40.75 24.70 -1.53
C ARG A 256 42.13 24.55 -0.91
N LEU A 257 42.82 23.45 -1.18
CA LEU A 257 44.17 23.20 -0.66
C LEU A 257 45.17 24.23 -1.19
N ASN A 258 45.15 24.51 -2.49
CA ASN A 258 45.98 25.55 -3.10
C ASN A 258 45.70 26.92 -2.47
N GLN A 259 44.43 27.26 -2.24
CA GLN A 259 44.07 28.50 -1.56
C GLN A 259 44.58 28.54 -0.11
N PHE A 260 44.52 27.42 0.63
CA PHE A 260 45.09 27.32 1.97
C PHE A 260 46.61 27.52 1.96
N GLN A 261 47.32 26.96 0.99
CA GLN A 261 48.77 27.16 0.83
C GLN A 261 49.12 28.63 0.60
N VAL A 262 48.43 29.30 -0.32
CA VAL A 262 48.63 30.74 -0.57
C VAL A 262 48.36 31.55 0.68
N ASN A 263 47.25 31.26 1.38
CA ASN A 263 46.92 31.95 2.63
C ASN A 263 47.98 31.71 3.72
N TYR A 264 48.51 30.48 3.82
CA TYR A 264 49.56 30.13 4.78
C TYR A 264 50.86 30.87 4.50
N GLU A 265 51.30 30.92 3.25
CA GLU A 265 52.48 31.70 2.83
C GLU A 265 52.29 33.19 3.14
N GLN A 266 51.10 33.74 2.88
CA GLN A 266 50.78 35.13 3.19
C GLN A 266 50.85 35.39 4.70
N ILE A 267 50.33 34.51 5.54
CA ILE A 267 50.41 34.62 7.01
C ILE A 267 51.87 34.57 7.48
N GLU A 268 52.71 33.69 6.93
CA GLU A 268 54.15 33.65 7.28
C GLU A 268 54.86 34.94 6.87
N GLN A 269 54.56 35.51 5.69
CA GLN A 269 55.09 36.82 5.29
C GLN A 269 54.62 37.95 6.23
N GLU A 270 53.35 37.94 6.60
CA GLU A 270 52.77 38.94 7.51
C GLU A 270 53.37 38.83 8.92
N LYS A 271 53.62 37.60 9.39
CA LYS A 271 54.33 37.33 10.65
C LYS A 271 55.76 37.84 10.63
N ILE A 272 56.50 37.66 9.54
CA ILE A 272 57.83 38.26 9.36
C ILE A 272 57.73 39.80 9.39
N GLY A 273 56.76 40.38 8.69
CA GLY A 273 56.50 41.82 8.69
C GLY A 273 56.20 42.37 10.09
N LEU A 274 55.32 41.70 10.84
CA LEU A 274 54.98 42.04 12.22
C LEU A 274 56.19 41.88 13.16
N TYR A 275 56.99 40.82 13.01
CA TYR A 275 58.20 40.63 13.80
C TYR A 275 59.19 41.78 13.60
N ASN A 276 59.44 42.17 12.34
CA ASN A 276 60.29 43.30 12.01
C ASN A 276 59.72 44.63 12.54
N MET A 277 58.39 44.80 12.52
CA MET A 277 57.73 45.98 13.10
C MET A 277 57.88 46.04 14.62
N VAL A 278 57.72 44.90 15.30
CA VAL A 278 57.93 44.79 16.76
C VAL A 278 59.39 45.04 17.12
N GLU A 279 60.34 44.54 16.34
CA GLU A 279 61.76 44.83 16.52
C GLU A 279 62.05 46.34 16.34
N GLY A 280 61.48 46.95 15.30
CA GLY A 280 61.55 48.41 15.07
C GLY A 280 60.97 49.22 16.23
N LEU A 281 59.77 48.87 16.71
CA LEU A 281 59.11 49.49 17.86
C LEU A 281 59.90 49.29 19.15
N SER A 282 60.54 48.13 19.33
CA SER A 282 61.42 47.85 20.48
C SER A 282 62.67 48.75 20.46
N GLN A 283 63.27 48.94 19.28
CA GLN A 283 64.38 49.88 19.11
C GLN A 283 63.94 51.33 19.35
N GLU A 284 62.79 51.73 18.82
CA GLU A 284 62.21 53.07 19.04
C GLU A 284 61.85 53.29 20.51
N GLN A 285 61.33 52.28 21.20
CA GLN A 285 61.06 52.31 22.63
C GLN A 285 62.36 52.45 23.43
N LYS A 286 63.44 51.76 23.02
CA LYS A 286 64.76 51.89 23.65
C LYS A 286 65.35 53.30 23.48
N GLN A 287 65.18 53.90 22.30
CA GLN A 287 65.54 55.31 22.05
C GLN A 287 64.66 56.27 22.86
N THR A 288 63.35 56.01 22.93
CA THR A 288 62.38 56.78 23.69
C THR A 288 62.67 56.74 25.19
N ILE A 289 63.00 55.58 25.74
CA ILE A 289 63.44 55.42 27.14
C ILE A 289 64.73 56.21 27.37
N LYS A 290 65.70 56.15 26.46
CA LYS A 290 66.95 56.92 26.56
C LYS A 290 66.71 58.43 26.53
N LEU A 291 65.81 58.90 25.68
CA LEU A 291 65.35 60.29 25.61
C LEU A 291 64.58 60.70 26.87
N LYS A 292 63.66 59.85 27.34
CA LYS A 292 62.89 60.06 28.56
C LYS A 292 63.80 60.20 29.78
N ILE A 293 64.80 59.33 29.93
CA ILE A 293 65.79 59.43 31.01
C ILE A 293 66.60 60.74 30.90
N LYS A 294 66.98 61.17 29.68
CA LYS A 294 67.65 62.46 29.48
C LYS A 294 66.75 63.64 29.89
N LEU A 295 65.50 63.65 29.43
CA LEU A 295 64.51 64.68 29.77
C LEU A 295 64.16 64.68 31.26
N GLU A 296 64.05 63.52 31.91
CA GLU A 296 63.81 63.43 33.36
C GLU A 296 64.98 64.03 34.15
N LYS A 297 66.22 63.76 33.74
CA LYS A 297 67.41 64.41 34.33
C LYS A 297 67.38 65.92 34.12
N GLU A 298 67.03 66.38 32.93
CA GLU A 298 66.97 67.81 32.60
C GLU A 298 65.83 68.52 33.35
N ILE A 299 64.65 67.89 33.45
CA ILE A 299 63.51 68.37 34.26
C ILE A 299 63.90 68.41 35.74
N ALA A 300 64.62 67.41 36.26
CA ALA A 300 65.08 67.43 37.64
C ALA A 300 66.06 68.60 37.89
N GLN A 301 66.97 68.85 36.96
CA GLN A 301 67.87 70.01 37.02
C GLN A 301 67.11 71.34 36.94
N LEU A 302 66.14 71.46 36.04
CA LEU A 302 65.31 72.66 35.91
C LEU A 302 64.40 72.88 37.12
N LYS A 303 63.83 71.81 37.71
CA LYS A 303 63.09 71.89 38.98
C LYS A 303 63.99 72.41 40.09
N GLN A 304 65.22 71.92 40.19
CA GLN A 304 66.19 72.41 41.17
C GLN A 304 66.52 73.89 40.95
N LYS A 305 66.78 74.29 39.69
CA LYS A 305 66.99 75.70 39.32
C LYS A 305 65.78 76.58 39.68
N LEU A 306 64.56 76.12 39.41
CA LEU A 306 63.33 76.84 39.75
C LEU A 306 63.12 76.99 41.26
N ILE A 307 63.49 75.97 42.05
CA ILE A 307 63.47 76.05 43.52
C ILE A 307 64.43 77.14 44.00
N ILE A 308 65.66 77.13 43.48
CA ILE A 308 66.68 78.15 43.78
C ILE A 308 66.19 79.54 43.36
N GLU A 309 65.63 79.69 42.16
CA GLU A 309 65.10 80.96 41.66
C GLU A 309 63.94 81.48 42.52
N LYS A 310 63.01 80.62 42.93
CA LYS A 310 61.93 80.97 43.85
C LYS A 310 62.47 81.43 45.21
N GLN A 311 63.50 80.75 45.71
CA GLN A 311 64.14 81.11 46.98
C GLN A 311 64.84 82.47 46.88
N ILE A 312 65.57 82.73 45.79
CA ILE A 312 66.18 84.04 45.50
C ILE A 312 65.10 85.12 45.39
N LYS A 313 64.00 84.86 44.66
CA LYS A 313 62.88 85.79 44.53
C LYS A 313 62.25 86.11 45.88
N MET A 314 62.09 85.11 46.75
CA MET A 314 61.56 85.30 48.10
C MET A 314 62.50 86.16 48.96
N GLN A 315 63.81 85.90 48.92
CA GLN A 315 64.82 86.69 49.61
C GLN A 315 64.87 88.14 49.09
N LEU A 316 64.81 88.35 47.78
CA LEU A 316 64.77 89.69 47.17
C LEU A 316 63.49 90.45 47.55
N THR A 317 62.34 89.77 47.59
CA THR A 317 61.07 90.38 47.99
C THR A 317 61.12 90.80 49.46
N GLN A 318 61.66 89.95 50.35
CA GLN A 318 61.89 90.29 51.75
C GLN A 318 62.85 91.48 51.90
N ALA A 319 63.97 91.49 51.17
CA ALA A 319 64.93 92.59 51.20
C ALA A 319 64.34 93.91 50.69
N LEU A 320 63.53 93.87 49.64
CA LEU A 320 62.79 95.03 49.13
C LEU A 320 61.78 95.54 50.16
N GLN A 321 61.03 94.64 50.80
CA GLN A 321 60.07 95.03 51.84
C GLN A 321 60.77 95.71 53.02
N ILE A 322 61.89 95.15 53.50
CA ILE A 322 62.71 95.76 54.57
C ILE A 322 63.17 97.17 54.17
N LYS A 323 63.60 97.36 52.91
CA LYS A 323 64.00 98.69 52.40
C LYS A 323 62.83 99.66 52.34
N VAL A 324 61.66 99.22 51.86
CA VAL A 324 60.43 100.04 51.83
C VAL A 324 60.01 100.44 53.24
N ASP A 325 60.00 99.51 54.19
CA ASP A 325 59.65 99.78 55.58
C ASP A 325 60.64 100.78 56.22
N LYS A 326 61.94 100.65 55.90
CA LYS A 326 62.96 101.59 56.38
C LYS A 326 62.81 102.99 55.77
N ILE A 327 62.50 103.08 54.47
CA ILE A 327 62.19 104.36 53.81
C ILE A 327 60.98 105.01 54.46
N ASN A 328 59.90 104.25 54.69
CA ASN A 328 58.69 104.75 55.36
C ASN A 328 58.99 105.27 56.77
N GLU A 329 59.85 104.57 57.52
CA GLU A 329 60.31 105.01 58.85
C GLU A 329 61.09 106.34 58.78
N LEU A 330 62.02 106.45 57.82
CA LEU A 330 62.82 107.66 57.62
C LEU A 330 61.98 108.85 57.15
N GLU A 331 61.03 108.64 56.23
CA GLU A 331 60.09 109.68 55.78
C GLU A 331 59.24 110.20 56.95
N LYS A 332 58.76 109.31 57.85
CA LYS A 332 58.07 109.73 59.08
C LYS A 332 58.96 110.53 60.02
N ARG A 333 60.21 110.12 60.22
CA ARG A 333 61.18 110.87 61.05
C ARG A 333 61.44 112.26 60.49
N LEU A 334 61.57 112.38 59.17
CA LEU A 334 61.78 113.67 58.50
C LEU A 334 60.58 114.62 58.69
N ILE A 335 59.35 114.11 58.53
CA ILE A 335 58.12 114.87 58.79
C ILE A 335 58.07 115.36 60.25
N ASN A 336 58.38 114.50 61.22
CA ASN A 336 58.40 114.89 62.63
C ASN A 336 59.46 115.97 62.94
N LEU A 337 60.65 115.86 62.36
CA LEU A 337 61.72 116.85 62.51
C LEU A 337 61.33 118.21 61.92
N ASP A 338 60.74 118.21 60.73
CA ASP A 338 60.23 119.44 60.09
C ASP A 338 59.12 120.07 60.96
N GLN A 339 58.22 119.26 61.55
CA GLN A 339 57.18 119.75 62.46
C GLN A 339 57.77 120.38 63.73
N GLU A 340 58.76 119.75 64.36
CA GLU A 340 59.47 120.32 65.52
C GLU A 340 60.19 121.62 65.17
N ARG A 341 60.84 121.69 64.00
CA ARG A 341 61.52 122.90 63.52
C ARG A 341 60.53 124.03 63.26
N ILE A 342 59.39 123.74 62.62
CA ILE A 342 58.30 124.72 62.41
C ILE A 342 57.82 125.25 63.75
N LYS A 343 57.57 124.40 64.74
CA LYS A 343 57.14 124.81 66.09
C LYS A 343 58.15 125.76 66.73
N LYS A 344 59.45 125.41 66.71
CA LYS A 344 60.54 126.26 67.25
C LYS A 344 60.65 127.61 66.52
N LEU A 345 60.53 127.62 65.20
CA LEU A 345 60.56 128.85 64.39
C LEU A 345 59.33 129.72 64.64
N GLN A 346 58.15 129.13 64.84
CA GLN A 346 56.93 129.85 65.21
C GLN A 346 57.04 130.49 66.60
N ASP A 347 57.59 129.78 67.58
CA ASP A 347 57.81 130.32 68.92
C ASP A 347 58.81 131.49 68.89
N LYS A 348 59.95 131.33 68.18
CA LYS A 348 60.91 132.43 67.96
C LYS A 348 60.29 133.63 67.23
N ARG A 349 59.45 133.41 66.23
CA ARG A 349 58.74 134.49 65.51
C ARG A 349 57.79 135.25 66.45
N LYS A 350 57.09 134.56 67.36
CA LYS A 350 56.24 135.21 68.38
C LYS A 350 57.08 136.05 69.34
N GLU A 351 58.19 135.52 69.84
CA GLU A 351 59.12 136.24 70.72
C GLU A 351 59.67 137.52 70.05
N LEU A 352 60.12 137.42 68.79
CA LEU A 352 60.60 138.58 68.03
C LEU A 352 59.51 139.60 67.75
N SER A 353 58.29 139.17 67.42
CA SER A 353 57.14 140.07 67.23
C SER A 353 56.75 140.80 68.52
N GLU A 354 56.86 140.15 69.69
CA GLU A 354 56.69 140.82 70.98
C GLU A 354 57.78 141.86 71.25
N ILE A 355 59.02 141.57 70.88
CA ILE A 355 60.13 142.51 71.03
C ILE A 355 59.99 143.70 70.07
N GLU A 356 59.58 143.46 68.83
CA GLU A 356 59.27 144.47 67.82
C GLU A 356 58.15 145.41 68.31
N LYS A 357 57.03 144.85 68.81
CA LYS A 357 55.96 145.65 69.46
C LYS A 357 56.47 146.49 70.63
N LYS A 358 57.35 145.94 71.47
CA LYS A 358 57.98 146.67 72.60
C LYS A 358 58.87 147.82 72.12
N ILE A 359 59.55 147.68 70.98
CA ILE A 359 60.40 148.74 70.39
C ILE A 359 59.52 149.82 69.73
N LEU A 360 58.52 149.44 68.93
CA LEU A 360 57.59 150.37 68.29
C LEU A 360 56.85 151.26 69.31
N ASN A 361 56.46 150.69 70.46
CA ASN A 361 55.88 151.42 71.58
C ASN A 361 56.87 152.41 72.24
N LYS A 362 58.18 152.14 72.20
CA LYS A 362 59.20 153.06 72.69
C LYS A 362 59.47 154.19 71.68
N LEU A 363 59.46 153.90 70.39
CA LEU A 363 59.70 154.89 69.32
C LEU A 363 58.57 155.91 69.19
N THR A 364 57.31 155.48 69.40
CA THR A 364 56.15 156.39 69.46
C THR A 364 56.18 157.37 70.65
N SER A 365 57.07 157.16 71.63
CA SER A 365 57.27 158.05 72.79
C SER A 365 58.32 159.17 72.60
N GLY A 366 58.87 159.35 71.39
CA GLY A 366 59.57 160.58 70.99
C GLY A 366 60.99 160.78 71.54
N ARG A 367 61.82 159.73 71.65
CA ARG A 367 63.24 159.85 72.08
C ARG A 367 64.18 159.02 71.20
N ASN A 368 65.21 159.68 70.67
CA ASN A 368 66.42 159.14 70.00
C ASN A 368 66.33 158.64 68.54
N THR A 369 66.93 159.43 67.65
CA THR A 369 67.18 159.19 66.21
C THR A 369 68.40 158.30 65.91
N LYS A 370 68.80 157.39 66.82
CA LYS A 370 69.85 156.37 66.57
C LYS A 370 69.33 154.93 66.52
N GLU A 371 68.02 154.71 66.66
CA GLU A 371 67.44 153.36 66.73
C GLU A 371 66.84 152.83 65.42
N ILE A 372 66.83 153.61 64.34
CA ILE A 372 66.31 153.18 63.03
C ILE A 372 67.11 151.98 62.47
N HIS A 373 68.44 151.95 62.65
CA HIS A 373 69.27 150.80 62.23
C HIS A 373 69.05 149.52 63.06
N LYS A 374 68.62 149.63 64.33
CA LYS A 374 68.29 148.43 65.13
C LYS A 374 66.98 147.80 64.67
N GLU A 375 66.06 148.60 64.14
CA GLU A 375 64.79 148.14 63.58
C GLU A 375 64.98 147.48 62.21
N GLU A 376 65.84 148.02 61.34
CA GLU A 376 66.22 147.39 60.07
C GLU A 376 66.88 146.00 60.26
N VAL A 377 67.76 145.86 61.25
CA VAL A 377 68.42 144.57 61.56
C VAL A 377 67.40 143.52 62.03
N LYS A 378 66.42 143.91 62.87
CA LYS A 378 65.36 142.99 63.32
C LYS A 378 64.32 142.70 62.26
N GLN A 379 63.99 143.67 61.42
CA GLN A 379 63.14 143.46 60.25
C GLN A 379 63.80 142.48 59.27
N LYS A 380 65.12 142.58 59.08
CA LYS A 380 65.90 141.62 58.29
C LYS A 380 65.89 140.23 58.90
N GLU A 381 66.10 140.11 60.22
CA GLU A 381 66.02 138.83 60.95
C GLU A 381 64.60 138.22 60.90
N MET A 382 63.55 139.04 61.00
CA MET A 382 62.16 138.62 60.82
C MET A 382 61.86 138.16 59.39
N ASN A 383 62.39 138.86 58.38
CA ASN A 383 62.26 138.46 56.98
C ASN A 383 63.01 137.15 56.69
N GLU A 384 64.21 136.96 57.26
CA GLU A 384 64.98 135.71 57.18
C GLU A 384 64.26 134.55 57.87
N LEU A 385 63.72 134.75 59.07
CA LEU A 385 62.91 133.73 59.76
C LEU A 385 61.61 133.42 59.02
N GLN A 386 60.95 134.42 58.43
CA GLN A 386 59.75 134.20 57.63
C GLN A 386 60.09 133.43 56.35
N GLN A 387 61.23 133.72 55.73
CA GLN A 387 61.73 132.97 54.58
C GLN A 387 62.09 131.53 54.98
N GLU A 388 62.75 131.31 56.10
CA GLU A 388 63.10 129.98 56.62
C GLU A 388 61.86 129.18 57.02
N LEU A 389 60.91 129.79 57.75
CA LEU A 389 59.63 129.18 58.09
C LEU A 389 58.84 128.82 56.83
N SER A 390 58.84 129.68 55.81
CA SER A 390 58.20 129.38 54.52
C SER A 390 58.88 128.21 53.81
N ARG A 391 60.23 128.17 53.79
CA ARG A 391 61.01 127.05 53.24
C ARG A 391 60.74 125.74 53.98
N THR A 392 60.77 125.73 55.31
CA THR A 392 60.53 124.53 56.12
C THR A 392 59.08 124.08 56.05
N THR A 393 58.10 125.00 56.03
CA THR A 393 56.69 124.66 55.85
C THR A 393 56.42 124.08 54.46
N ALA A 394 57.06 124.64 53.42
CA ALA A 394 57.01 124.07 52.08
C ALA A 394 57.61 122.65 52.05
N SER A 395 58.79 122.43 52.65
CA SER A 395 59.41 121.11 52.81
C SER A 395 58.49 120.12 53.54
N TYR A 396 57.95 120.52 54.69
CA TYR A 396 57.03 119.71 55.50
C TYR A 396 55.82 119.26 54.69
N ASN A 397 55.18 120.19 53.98
CA ASN A 397 54.02 119.89 53.14
C ASN A 397 54.41 118.99 51.96
N VAL A 398 55.53 119.23 51.29
CA VAL A 398 56.04 118.37 50.20
C VAL A 398 56.28 116.95 50.68
N ASN A 399 56.90 116.78 51.86
CA ASN A 399 57.18 115.47 52.45
C ASN A 399 55.90 114.71 52.83
N ARG A 400 54.91 115.39 53.42
CA ARG A 400 53.58 114.83 53.70
C ARG A 400 52.84 114.44 52.42
N LYS A 401 52.86 115.30 51.40
CA LYS A 401 52.28 115.00 50.06
C LYS A 401 52.91 113.73 49.48
N LYS A 402 54.24 113.63 49.53
CA LYS A 402 54.99 112.45 49.06
C LYS A 402 54.61 111.18 49.81
N GLN A 403 54.47 111.25 51.14
CA GLN A 403 54.02 110.11 51.96
C GLN A 403 52.63 109.61 51.54
N VAL A 404 51.69 110.53 51.31
CA VAL A 404 50.34 110.19 50.82
C VAL A 404 50.41 109.51 49.45
N PHE A 405 51.15 110.07 48.49
CA PHE A 405 51.31 109.47 47.16
C PHE A 405 52.00 108.11 47.18
N ASN A 406 53.01 107.91 48.04
CA ASN A 406 53.66 106.61 48.22
C ASN A 406 52.64 105.56 48.67
N GLN A 407 51.78 105.91 49.63
CA GLN A 407 50.74 105.00 50.12
C GLN A 407 49.65 104.73 49.07
N VAL A 408 49.30 105.72 48.26
CA VAL A 408 48.38 105.55 47.11
C VAL A 408 48.97 104.59 46.08
N ASN A 409 50.24 104.77 45.71
CA ASN A 409 50.91 103.89 44.76
C ASN A 409 50.97 102.44 45.27
N ASN A 410 51.24 102.25 46.56
CA ASN A 410 51.20 100.93 47.18
C ASN A 410 49.79 100.32 47.11
N PHE A 411 48.76 101.08 47.44
CA PHE A 411 47.37 100.60 47.35
C PHE A 411 46.96 100.23 45.92
N LEU A 412 47.27 101.09 44.93
CA LEU A 412 46.97 100.82 43.52
C LEU A 412 47.67 99.57 43.01
N LYS A 413 48.92 99.34 43.45
CA LYS A 413 49.68 98.15 43.10
C LYS A 413 49.02 96.89 43.67
N VAL A 414 48.68 96.89 44.96
CA VAL A 414 47.99 95.76 45.61
C VAL A 414 46.61 95.51 44.99
N LYS A 415 45.89 96.58 44.61
CA LYS A 415 44.62 96.47 43.90
C LYS A 415 44.81 95.83 42.52
N ASP A 416 45.86 96.17 41.78
CA ASP A 416 46.22 95.56 40.50
C ASP A 416 46.58 94.06 40.64
N ASP A 417 47.41 93.73 41.64
CA ASP A 417 47.80 92.36 41.98
C ASP A 417 46.58 91.51 42.35
N PHE A 418 45.65 92.05 43.13
CA PHE A 418 44.37 91.40 43.45
C PHE A 418 43.52 91.13 42.21
N LEU A 419 43.43 92.06 41.26
CA LEU A 419 42.68 91.84 40.01
C LEU A 419 43.36 90.77 39.13
N THR A 420 44.68 90.70 39.15
CA THR A 420 45.45 89.64 38.47
C THR A 420 45.17 88.28 39.09
N LEU A 421 45.22 88.17 40.43
CA LEU A 421 44.87 86.97 41.17
C LEU A 421 43.44 86.51 40.86
N ARG A 422 42.48 87.45 40.81
CA ARG A 422 41.09 87.15 40.45
C ARG A 422 40.97 86.63 39.02
N LYS A 423 41.67 87.23 38.06
CA LYS A 423 41.68 86.76 36.65
C LYS A 423 42.19 85.33 36.56
N GLU A 424 43.25 85.00 37.30
CA GLU A 424 43.79 83.64 37.38
C GLU A 424 42.80 82.67 38.04
N ALA A 425 42.17 83.08 39.15
CA ALA A 425 41.15 82.30 39.83
C ALA A 425 39.98 81.98 38.89
N ILE A 426 39.42 82.97 38.19
CA ILE A 426 38.34 82.76 37.19
C ILE A 426 38.75 81.73 36.13
N LYS A 427 39.98 81.81 35.61
CA LYS A 427 40.48 80.83 34.62
C LYS A 427 40.53 79.42 35.20
N LYS A 428 41.01 79.27 36.43
CA LYS A 428 41.09 77.96 37.11
C LYS A 428 39.70 77.41 37.44
N LEU A 429 38.78 78.25 37.92
CA LEU A 429 37.40 77.88 38.20
C LEU A 429 36.67 77.45 36.92
N GLN A 430 36.86 78.17 35.81
CA GLN A 430 36.28 77.80 34.52
C GLN A 430 36.81 76.44 34.04
N ASN A 431 38.12 76.20 34.14
CA ASN A 431 38.69 74.90 33.80
C ASN A 431 38.11 73.77 34.67
N CYS A 432 37.93 74.03 35.97
CA CYS A 432 37.29 73.10 36.90
C CYS A 432 35.86 72.74 36.43
N CYS A 433 35.05 73.73 36.06
CA CYS A 433 33.70 73.52 35.54
C CYS A 433 33.70 72.75 34.21
N ASN A 434 34.53 73.15 33.26
CA ASN A 434 34.62 72.50 31.95
C ASN A 434 35.05 71.02 32.08
N HIS A 435 35.94 70.71 33.02
CA HIS A 435 36.35 69.34 33.30
C HIS A 435 35.23 68.52 33.96
N LEU A 436 34.50 69.10 34.90
CA LEU A 436 33.33 68.48 35.51
C LEU A 436 32.29 68.14 34.42
N GLU A 437 31.94 69.12 33.59
CA GLU A 437 30.96 68.96 32.52
C GLU A 437 31.40 67.94 31.46
N SER A 438 32.65 68.00 30.99
CA SER A 438 33.20 67.03 30.03
C SER A 438 33.18 65.59 30.59
N THR A 439 33.49 65.43 31.87
CA THR A 439 33.53 64.11 32.52
C THR A 439 32.12 63.56 32.73
N ILE A 440 31.18 64.39 33.17
CA ILE A 440 29.76 64.02 33.31
C ILE A 440 29.16 63.64 31.94
N ASN A 441 29.44 64.40 30.88
CA ASN A 441 28.94 64.09 29.53
C ASN A 441 29.49 62.77 28.98
N LYS A 442 30.74 62.42 29.30
CA LYS A 442 31.32 61.10 28.97
C LYS A 442 30.63 59.96 29.73
N GLU A 443 30.30 60.15 31.01
CA GLU A 443 29.62 59.13 31.81
C GLU A 443 28.14 58.95 31.45
N ARG A 444 27.45 60.01 30.99
CA ARG A 444 26.05 59.93 30.52
C ARG A 444 25.88 59.00 29.31
N ASN A 445 26.90 58.87 28.47
CA ASN A 445 26.89 58.03 27.27
C ASN A 445 27.09 56.52 27.56
N THR A 446 27.35 56.13 28.80
CA THR A 446 27.49 54.72 29.23
C THR A 446 26.25 54.22 29.96
N ILE A 447 25.61 53.13 29.50
CA ILE A 447 24.36 52.56 30.06
C ILE A 447 24.67 51.62 31.23
N GLY A 448 24.15 51.91 32.44
CA GLY A 448 24.17 50.98 33.59
C GLY A 448 24.04 51.64 34.99
N SER A 449 23.53 50.90 35.98
CA SER A 449 23.24 51.38 37.36
C SER A 449 24.47 51.82 38.20
N ASN A 450 25.69 51.69 37.69
CA ASN A 450 26.91 52.24 38.29
C ASN A 450 27.12 53.75 38.01
N ARG A 451 26.18 54.38 37.29
CA ARG A 451 26.24 55.78 36.85
C ARG A 451 26.19 56.76 38.04
N ASP A 452 25.22 56.61 38.94
CA ASP A 452 24.97 57.59 40.01
C ASP A 452 26.08 57.63 41.08
N MET A 453 26.71 56.48 41.37
CA MET A 453 27.81 56.38 42.33
C MET A 453 29.15 56.93 41.78
N LYS A 454 29.35 56.96 40.46
CA LYS A 454 30.54 57.54 39.82
C LYS A 454 30.41 59.04 39.62
N THR A 455 29.23 59.50 39.20
CA THR A 455 28.94 60.92 39.00
C THR A 455 28.96 61.72 40.32
N SER A 456 28.49 61.14 41.43
CA SER A 456 28.58 61.78 42.77
C SER A 456 30.03 61.95 43.25
N LYS A 457 30.88 60.94 43.12
CA LYS A 457 32.32 61.01 43.47
C LYS A 457 33.08 62.06 42.65
N LEU A 458 32.74 62.20 41.37
CA LEU A 458 33.34 63.22 40.50
C LEU A 458 32.88 64.62 40.87
N THR A 459 31.58 64.80 41.12
CA THR A 459 31.01 66.08 41.57
C THR A 459 31.67 66.55 42.87
N ASP A 460 31.90 65.64 43.82
CA ASP A 460 32.59 65.94 45.07
C ASP A 460 34.06 66.35 44.88
N LYS A 461 34.79 65.68 43.97
CA LYS A 461 36.18 66.03 43.65
C LYS A 461 36.28 67.44 43.11
N TYR A 462 35.48 67.79 42.10
CA TYR A 462 35.53 69.10 41.48
C TYR A 462 34.94 70.20 42.39
N THR A 463 33.96 69.88 43.24
CA THR A 463 33.48 70.82 44.29
C THR A 463 34.61 71.21 45.26
N LYS A 464 35.43 70.24 45.71
CA LYS A 464 36.59 70.51 46.58
C LYS A 464 37.66 71.35 45.88
N GLU A 465 37.93 71.05 44.62
CA GLU A 465 38.89 71.80 43.82
C GLU A 465 38.43 73.26 43.62
N PHE A 466 37.15 73.45 43.28
CA PHE A 466 36.52 74.76 43.13
C PHE A 466 36.67 75.59 44.42
N GLN A 467 36.29 75.03 45.57
CA GLN A 467 36.39 75.69 46.87
C GLN A 467 37.84 76.01 47.26
N SER A 468 38.81 75.13 46.96
CA SER A 468 40.23 75.38 47.23
C SER A 468 40.78 76.57 46.43
N ILE A 469 40.31 76.75 45.19
CA ILE A 469 40.68 77.91 44.36
C ILE A 469 40.11 79.19 44.98
N LEU A 470 38.88 79.16 45.50
CA LEU A 470 38.26 80.31 46.16
C LEU A 470 38.96 80.69 47.47
N ALA A 471 39.42 79.71 48.25
CA ALA A 471 40.17 79.97 49.47
C ALA A 471 41.46 80.78 49.18
N LYS A 472 42.23 80.39 48.16
CA LYS A 472 43.43 81.12 47.73
C LYS A 472 43.13 82.52 47.22
N TYR A 473 41.98 82.69 46.57
CA TYR A 473 41.53 84.00 46.11
C TYR A 473 41.19 84.94 47.29
N ASN A 474 40.61 84.41 48.37
CA ASN A 474 40.30 85.18 49.58
C ASN A 474 41.55 85.72 50.30
N ASP A 475 42.70 85.04 50.19
CA ASP A 475 43.96 85.54 50.75
C ASP A 475 44.36 86.90 50.14
N GLY A 476 44.20 87.06 48.82
CA GLY A 476 44.47 88.33 48.14
C GLY A 476 43.48 89.44 48.52
N LEU A 477 42.23 89.08 48.84
CA LEU A 477 41.25 90.04 49.35
C LEU A 477 41.64 90.58 50.74
N LEU A 478 42.18 89.72 51.60
CA LEU A 478 42.65 90.12 52.92
C LEU A 478 43.81 91.12 52.83
N GLU A 479 44.72 90.94 51.87
CA GLU A 479 45.84 91.85 51.62
C GLU A 479 45.38 93.21 51.09
N LEU A 480 44.42 93.23 50.17
CA LEU A 480 43.79 94.47 49.68
C LEU A 480 43.13 95.25 50.82
N ASN A 481 42.42 94.55 51.70
CA ASN A 481 41.76 95.16 52.86
C ASN A 481 42.75 95.83 53.83
N LYS A 482 43.87 95.15 54.14
CA LYS A 482 44.93 95.71 55.00
C LYS A 482 45.52 97.00 54.41
N ASN A 483 45.81 97.00 53.10
CA ASN A 483 46.39 98.16 52.42
C ASN A 483 45.41 99.34 52.32
N TYR A 484 44.11 99.05 52.13
CA TYR A 484 43.06 100.06 52.17
C TYR A 484 43.03 100.78 53.53
N TYR A 485 42.99 100.05 54.65
CA TYR A 485 42.97 100.69 55.98
C TYR A 485 44.25 101.49 56.27
N SER A 486 45.40 101.01 55.80
CA SER A 486 46.66 101.75 55.88
C SER A 486 46.59 103.07 55.09
N LEU A 487 46.07 103.04 53.87
CA LEU A 487 45.87 104.25 53.06
C LEU A 487 44.90 105.23 53.71
N LYS A 488 43.74 104.74 54.18
CA LYS A 488 42.74 105.55 54.87
C LYS A 488 43.35 106.30 56.05
N LYS A 489 44.14 105.59 56.88
CA LYS A 489 44.82 106.17 58.03
C LYS A 489 45.79 107.30 57.62
N ILE A 490 46.65 107.07 56.63
CA ILE A 490 47.63 108.08 56.17
C ILE A 490 46.94 109.30 55.57
N VAL A 491 45.87 109.11 54.78
CA VAL A 491 45.09 110.22 54.21
C VAL A 491 44.42 111.05 55.32
N GLN A 492 43.86 110.39 56.35
CA GLN A 492 43.25 111.07 57.50
C GLN A 492 44.27 111.87 58.34
N GLU A 493 45.46 111.31 58.59
CA GLU A 493 46.57 112.00 59.28
C GLU A 493 47.03 113.26 58.51
N ASN A 494 46.75 113.32 57.21
CA ASN A 494 47.15 114.39 56.30
C ASN A 494 45.97 115.20 55.72
N LYS A 495 44.81 115.21 56.38
CA LYS A 495 43.57 115.88 55.93
C LYS A 495 43.68 117.39 55.67
N GLU A 496 44.70 118.04 56.24
CA GLU A 496 44.98 119.47 56.05
C GLU A 496 45.53 119.79 54.65
N LEU A 497 46.08 118.78 53.96
CA LEU A 497 46.55 118.94 52.59
C LEU A 497 45.38 118.77 51.62
N GLU A 498 45.23 119.73 50.72
CA GLU A 498 44.25 119.67 49.61
C GLU A 498 44.37 118.36 48.82
N VAL A 499 45.59 117.89 48.55
CA VAL A 499 45.84 116.64 47.84
C VAL A 499 45.23 115.42 48.54
N SER A 500 45.20 115.40 49.88
CA SER A 500 44.63 114.29 50.66
C SER A 500 43.12 114.25 50.50
N LEU A 501 42.45 115.40 50.50
CA LEU A 501 41.01 115.52 50.27
C LEU A 501 40.62 115.07 48.86
N ILE A 502 41.42 115.45 47.85
CA ILE A 502 41.22 115.02 46.47
C ILE A 502 41.39 113.50 46.35
N ILE A 503 42.45 112.93 46.94
CA ILE A 503 42.72 111.48 46.94
C ILE A 503 41.60 110.70 47.67
N GLU A 504 41.10 111.23 48.78
CA GLU A 504 39.98 110.65 49.53
C GLU A 504 38.73 110.51 48.66
N ASN A 505 38.45 111.52 47.83
CA ASN A 505 37.33 111.52 46.90
C ASN A 505 37.55 110.61 45.68
N ILE A 506 38.73 110.67 45.03
CA ILE A 506 39.05 109.83 43.86
C ILE A 506 38.96 108.34 44.22
N LEU A 507 39.59 107.95 45.33
CA LEU A 507 39.62 106.55 45.78
C LEU A 507 38.41 106.16 46.63
N LYS A 508 37.46 107.09 46.82
CA LYS A 508 36.21 106.89 47.55
C LYS A 508 36.43 106.23 48.92
N LEU A 509 37.42 106.72 49.66
CA LEU A 509 37.87 106.06 50.89
C LEU A 509 36.79 105.99 51.97
N ASN A 510 35.76 106.84 51.94
CA ASN A 510 34.65 106.79 52.89
C ASN A 510 33.54 105.81 52.51
N SER A 511 33.45 105.40 51.25
CA SER A 511 32.42 104.47 50.75
C SER A 511 33.00 103.13 50.30
N PHE A 512 34.24 102.82 50.70
CA PHE A 512 34.84 101.52 50.39
C PHE A 512 34.06 100.40 51.08
N ASN A 513 33.57 99.47 50.29
CA ASN A 513 32.82 98.32 50.77
C ASN A 513 33.57 97.04 50.36
N LEU A 514 34.08 96.30 51.35
CA LEU A 514 34.77 95.04 51.12
C LEU A 514 33.83 93.97 50.52
N ASP A 515 32.53 94.05 50.79
CA ASP A 515 31.55 93.09 50.28
C ASP A 515 31.35 93.23 48.77
N LYS A 516 31.65 94.40 48.18
CA LYS A 516 31.73 94.58 46.72
C LYS A 516 32.75 93.62 46.08
N TYR A 517 33.72 93.15 46.85
CA TYR A 517 34.78 92.25 46.40
C TYR A 517 34.51 90.78 46.80
N LYS A 518 33.51 90.50 47.63
CA LYS A 518 33.07 89.13 47.98
C LYS A 518 31.84 88.79 47.16
N ILE A 519 32.04 88.12 46.03
CA ILE A 519 30.93 87.81 45.12
C ILE A 519 30.84 86.33 44.88
N PHE A 520 30.28 85.67 45.89
CA PHE A 520 29.88 84.27 45.83
C PHE A 520 28.47 84.19 46.38
N LYS A 521 27.58 83.61 45.59
CA LYS A 521 26.18 83.38 45.95
C LYS A 521 26.00 81.99 46.54
N PHE A 522 26.75 81.00 46.06
CA PHE A 522 26.60 79.60 46.46
C PHE A 522 27.83 79.04 47.16
N ALA A 523 29.03 79.49 46.80
CA ALA A 523 30.27 78.88 47.27
C ALA A 523 30.73 79.28 48.70
N THR A 524 29.91 79.96 49.51
CA THR A 524 30.32 80.55 50.81
C THR A 524 30.32 79.61 52.02
N ASN A 525 30.03 78.32 51.89
CA ASN A 525 30.06 77.41 53.04
C ASN A 525 31.40 76.66 53.13
N SER A 526 32.41 77.30 53.73
CA SER A 526 33.70 76.68 54.06
C SER A 526 33.78 76.11 55.49
N GLN A 527 32.65 75.80 56.14
CA GLN A 527 32.67 75.08 57.41
C GLN A 527 32.26 73.62 57.20
N GLU A 528 33.13 72.75 57.71
CA GLU A 528 33.29 71.29 57.57
C GLU A 528 32.01 70.41 57.76
N GLY A 529 30.82 70.97 57.96
CA GLY A 529 29.61 70.23 58.32
C GLY A 529 28.46 70.27 57.30
N THR A 530 28.39 71.28 56.43
CA THR A 530 27.22 71.49 55.54
C THR A 530 27.68 71.85 54.13
N ARG A 531 28.38 70.92 53.47
CA ARG A 531 28.79 71.09 52.07
C ARG A 531 27.54 71.09 51.19
N ILE A 532 27.10 72.27 50.77
CA ILE A 532 26.19 72.38 49.64
C ILE A 532 26.94 71.79 48.45
N GLN A 533 26.41 70.71 47.88
CA GLN A 533 26.96 70.13 46.68
C GLN A 533 26.77 71.13 45.54
N LEU A 534 27.87 71.74 45.09
CA LEU A 534 27.82 72.71 44.01
C LEU A 534 27.59 71.94 42.71
N ASN A 535 26.51 72.28 42.00
CA ASN A 535 26.31 71.80 40.63
C ASN A 535 26.96 72.76 39.63
N SER A 536 27.10 72.31 38.38
CA SER A 536 27.77 73.09 37.32
C SER A 536 27.16 74.48 37.13
N ASN A 537 25.83 74.60 37.21
CA ASN A 537 25.13 75.88 37.03
C ASN A 537 25.44 76.86 38.17
N MET A 538 25.47 76.39 39.43
CA MET A 538 25.84 77.21 40.58
C MET A 538 27.30 77.69 40.49
N MET A 539 28.21 76.82 40.06
CA MET A 539 29.62 77.18 39.85
C MET A 539 29.78 78.21 38.72
N GLU A 540 29.03 78.06 37.62
CA GLU A 540 29.05 78.97 36.50
C GLU A 540 28.46 80.35 36.85
N GLU A 541 27.36 80.39 37.63
CA GLU A 541 26.80 81.63 38.19
C GLU A 541 27.87 82.41 39.00
N ASP A 542 28.55 81.74 39.93
CA ASP A 542 29.62 82.36 40.73
C ASP A 542 30.81 82.85 39.86
N ILE A 543 31.21 82.10 38.82
CA ILE A 543 32.24 82.53 37.86
C ILE A 543 31.81 83.78 37.09
N ASN A 544 30.57 83.81 36.60
CA ASN A 544 30.04 84.93 35.82
C ASN A 544 29.95 86.19 36.67
N LEU A 545 29.52 86.07 37.92
CA LEU A 545 29.53 87.14 38.89
C LEU A 545 30.95 87.67 39.15
N LEU A 546 31.93 86.79 39.36
CA LEU A 546 33.34 87.18 39.49
C LEU A 546 33.87 87.89 38.24
N ARG A 547 33.51 87.42 37.05
CA ARG A 547 33.95 88.00 35.77
C ARG A 547 33.36 89.40 35.56
N LYS A 548 32.06 89.56 35.81
CA LYS A 548 31.38 90.86 35.75
C LYS A 548 32.08 91.86 36.67
N ASN A 549 32.31 91.48 37.92
CA ASN A 549 32.95 92.36 38.87
C ASN A 549 34.45 92.61 38.60
N LEU A 550 35.18 91.63 38.06
CA LEU A 550 36.55 91.87 37.58
C LEU A 550 36.59 92.98 36.53
N ASN A 551 35.63 92.98 35.60
CA ASN A 551 35.55 94.01 34.56
C ASN A 551 35.20 95.38 35.16
N GLU A 552 34.22 95.44 36.06
CA GLU A 552 33.86 96.67 36.78
C GLU A 552 35.04 97.25 37.57
N LEU A 553 35.76 96.41 38.32
CA LEU A 553 36.90 96.87 39.12
C LEU A 553 38.13 97.25 38.30
N LYS A 554 38.33 96.64 37.11
CA LYS A 554 39.37 97.09 36.18
C LYS A 554 39.07 98.48 35.63
N LEU A 555 37.80 98.74 35.28
CA LEU A 555 37.37 100.07 34.85
C LEU A 555 37.57 101.09 35.97
N GLU A 556 37.18 100.73 37.20
CA GLU A 556 37.42 101.54 38.39
C GLU A 556 38.91 101.85 38.60
N LEU A 557 39.79 100.83 38.61
CA LEU A 557 41.23 101.01 38.80
C LEU A 557 41.86 101.87 37.69
N ASN A 558 41.42 101.68 36.44
CA ASN A 558 41.91 102.47 35.31
C ASN A 558 41.49 103.95 35.44
N GLN A 559 40.26 104.20 35.88
CA GLN A 559 39.77 105.55 36.13
C GLN A 559 40.53 106.21 37.29
N GLU A 560 40.72 105.51 38.41
CA GLU A 560 41.50 105.98 39.56
C GLU A 560 42.93 106.33 39.14
N LYS A 561 43.61 105.45 38.39
CA LYS A 561 44.96 105.70 37.86
C LYS A 561 45.00 106.94 36.97
N LYS A 562 43.98 107.17 36.13
CA LYS A 562 43.89 108.32 35.23
C LYS A 562 43.70 109.62 36.01
N GLU A 563 42.77 109.64 36.97
CA GLU A 563 42.50 110.81 37.81
C GLU A 563 43.71 111.17 38.70
N LEU A 564 44.37 110.17 39.29
CA LEU A 564 45.57 110.38 40.12
C LEU A 564 46.78 110.84 39.31
N LYS A 565 46.92 110.40 38.04
CA LYS A 565 48.01 110.86 37.17
C LYS A 565 47.91 112.37 36.90
N ASN A 566 46.69 112.90 36.74
CA ASN A 566 46.48 114.34 36.56
C ASN A 566 46.84 115.14 37.81
N LEU A 567 46.73 114.53 39.00
CA LEU A 567 47.06 115.14 40.28
C LEU A 567 48.57 115.16 40.58
N ALA A 568 49.35 114.24 40.02
CA ALA A 568 50.80 114.17 40.21
C ALA A 568 51.58 115.16 39.30
N THR A 569 50.93 115.72 38.29
CA THR A 569 51.48 116.72 37.36
C THR A 569 51.19 118.18 37.76
N VAL A 570 50.45 118.39 38.85
CA VAL A 570 50.14 119.68 39.48
C VAL A 570 50.90 119.77 40.79
#